data_AF-A0A9Q0MHE4-F1
#
_entry.id   AF-A0A9Q0MHE4-F1
#
_cell.length_a   1.000
_cell.length_b   1.000
_cell.length_c   1.000
_cell.angle_alpha   90.00
_cell.angle_beta   90.00
_cell.angle_gamma   90.00
#
_symmetry.space_group_name_H-M   'P 1'
#
loop_
_entity.id
_entity.type
_entity.pdbx_description
1 polymer ?
#
loop_
_entity_poly.entity_id
_entity_poly.type
_entity_poly.pdbx_seq_one_letter_code
_entity_poly.pdbx_strand_id
1 'polypeptide(L)'
;MKTVPVEKELEEFRVKLKFDLLNSIHDIPRNENSLSTRFYIETQQPSLPEFEFKLPYLCENSLDLLKFNVFEEFWNKGYYLTDGIKFGAHFLAYDHDPSGFHSKFIIVCCPDLKSHSLFENTLLQAYGRLGKNVRKNVILAHFTRTESSRSIEFKNVQWNLIGID
;
A
#
# COMPACT_ATOMS: atom_id res chain seq x y z
N MET A 1 -29.53 -4.02 3.54
CA MET A 1 -29.52 -2.96 4.57
C MET A 1 -29.33 -3.66 5.92
N LYS A 2 -28.25 -3.29 6.65
CA LYS A 2 -27.61 -3.91 7.84
C LYS A 2 -26.23 -4.45 7.50
N THR A 3 -25.14 -4.11 8.17
CA THR A 3 -24.72 -2.92 8.93
C THR A 3 -23.20 -2.92 8.75
N VAL A 4 -22.64 -1.80 8.32
CA VAL A 4 -21.19 -1.55 8.31
C VAL A 4 -20.68 -1.87 9.71
N PRO A 5 -19.55 -2.61 9.89
CA PRO A 5 -18.86 -2.62 11.17
C PRO A 5 -18.63 -1.16 11.52
N VAL A 6 -19.40 -0.65 12.47
CA VAL A 6 -19.40 0.76 12.86
C VAL A 6 -17.93 1.08 13.08
N GLU A 7 -17.41 2.17 12.53
CA GLU A 7 -16.01 2.65 12.64
C GLU A 7 -15.33 2.30 13.99
N LYS A 8 -16.15 2.31 15.05
CA LYS A 8 -15.95 1.76 16.38
C LYS A 8 -15.41 0.31 16.48
N GLU A 9 -15.93 -0.70 15.79
CA GLU A 9 -15.46 -2.10 15.84
C GLU A 9 -14.04 -2.25 15.25
N LEU A 10 -13.75 -1.49 14.18
CA LEU A 10 -12.45 -1.46 13.53
C LEU A 10 -11.42 -0.75 14.42
N GLU A 11 -11.85 0.32 15.08
CA GLU A 11 -11.07 1.01 16.10
C GLU A 11 -10.87 0.15 17.35
N GLU A 12 -11.89 -0.57 17.81
CA GLU A 12 -11.82 -1.51 18.93
C GLU A 12 -10.84 -2.66 18.63
N PHE A 13 -10.84 -3.19 17.40
CA PHE A 13 -9.86 -4.18 16.97
C PHE A 13 -8.43 -3.62 16.97
N ARG A 14 -8.23 -2.41 16.43
CA ARG A 14 -6.91 -1.74 16.42
C ARG A 14 -6.40 -1.45 17.82
N VAL A 15 -7.29 -0.99 18.70
CA VAL A 15 -6.99 -0.71 20.11
C VAL A 15 -6.67 -2.01 20.83
N LYS A 16 -7.44 -3.08 20.61
CA LYS A 16 -7.19 -4.40 21.20
C LYS A 16 -5.84 -4.96 20.75
N LEU A 17 -5.56 -4.95 19.45
CA LEU A 17 -4.29 -5.46 18.91
C LEU A 17 -3.11 -4.66 19.47
N LYS A 18 -3.24 -3.34 19.56
CA LYS A 18 -2.26 -2.45 20.20
C LYS A 18 -2.09 -2.79 21.68
N PHE A 19 -3.17 -3.02 22.41
CA PHE A 19 -3.16 -3.35 23.83
C PHE A 19 -2.52 -4.72 24.10
N ASP A 20 -2.90 -5.74 23.34
CA ASP A 20 -2.35 -7.10 23.44
C ASP A 20 -0.85 -7.10 23.10
N LEU A 21 -0.44 -6.36 22.08
CA LEU A 21 0.97 -6.14 21.76
C LEU A 21 1.69 -5.38 22.88
N LEU A 22 1.15 -4.29 23.40
CA LEU A 22 1.78 -3.50 24.46
C LEU A 22 1.92 -4.27 25.77
N ASN A 23 0.96 -5.11 26.14
CA ASN A 23 1.03 -5.93 27.36
C ASN A 23 1.98 -7.12 27.23
N SER A 24 2.19 -7.60 25.99
CA SER A 24 3.19 -8.62 25.66
C SER A 24 4.62 -8.05 25.67
N ILE A 25 4.77 -6.73 25.63
CA ILE A 25 6.06 -6.06 25.63
C ILE A 25 6.42 -5.76 27.08
N HIS A 26 7.46 -6.40 27.62
CA HIS A 26 8.06 -5.96 28.87
C HIS A 26 8.46 -4.48 28.74
N ASP A 27 8.10 -3.64 29.70
CA ASP A 27 8.45 -2.21 29.74
C ASP A 27 9.97 -2.05 29.73
N ILE A 28 10.54 -1.88 28.54
CA ILE A 28 11.92 -1.49 28.33
C ILE A 28 11.90 0.03 28.14
N PRO A 29 12.64 0.79 28.96
CA PRO A 29 12.57 2.25 28.94
C PRO A 29 12.87 2.77 27.52
N ARG A 30 11.89 3.47 26.94
CA ARG A 30 12.08 4.20 25.68
C ARG A 30 13.19 5.22 25.89
N ASN A 31 14.31 5.05 25.20
CA ASN A 31 15.23 6.15 25.02
C ASN A 31 14.63 7.07 23.95
N GLU A 32 14.01 8.17 24.36
CA GLU A 32 13.28 9.11 23.49
C GLU A 32 14.13 9.66 22.34
N ASN A 33 15.47 9.53 22.41
CA ASN A 33 16.41 9.97 21.38
C ASN A 33 16.80 8.89 20.34
N SER A 34 16.26 7.67 20.40
CA SER A 34 16.59 6.61 19.44
C SER A 34 15.46 6.41 18.43
N LEU A 35 15.75 6.60 17.13
CA LEU A 35 14.87 6.25 16.00
C LEU A 35 14.78 4.72 15.77
N SER A 36 14.75 3.93 16.85
CA SER A 36 14.63 2.48 16.77
C SER A 36 13.19 2.04 17.01
N THR A 37 12.71 1.10 16.18
CA THR A 37 11.44 0.40 16.38
C THR A 37 11.74 -1.07 16.58
N ARG A 38 11.23 -1.65 17.67
CA ARG A 38 11.32 -3.10 17.92
C ARG A 38 10.09 -3.80 17.35
N PHE A 39 10.30 -4.86 16.60
CA PHE A 39 9.25 -5.74 16.11
C PHE A 39 9.26 -7.03 16.93
N TYR A 40 8.11 -7.41 17.45
CA TYR A 40 7.93 -8.70 18.13
C TYR A 40 7.33 -9.66 17.12
N ILE A 41 8.09 -10.71 16.79
CA ILE A 41 7.65 -11.77 15.89
C ILE A 41 7.47 -13.01 16.75
N GLU A 42 6.21 -13.45 16.90
CA GLU A 42 5.93 -14.70 17.57
C GLU A 42 6.56 -15.86 16.79
N THR A 43 7.40 -16.63 17.47
CA THR A 43 8.14 -17.73 16.86
C THR A 43 8.15 -18.93 17.79
N GLN A 44 8.06 -20.14 17.22
CA GLN A 44 8.20 -21.39 17.98
C GLN A 44 9.66 -21.68 18.38
N GLN A 45 10.61 -20.87 17.92
CA GLN A 45 12.02 -20.98 18.29
C GLN A 45 12.35 -20.07 19.49
N PRO A 46 12.60 -20.64 20.68
CA PRO A 46 12.69 -19.87 21.92
C PRO A 46 13.98 -19.04 22.10
N SER A 47 14.93 -19.09 21.16
CA SER A 47 16.26 -18.50 21.35
C SER A 47 16.89 -17.93 20.09
N LEU A 48 16.16 -17.09 19.34
CA LEU A 48 16.80 -16.23 18.36
C LEU A 48 17.42 -15.03 19.10
N PRO A 49 18.72 -14.73 18.90
CA PRO A 49 19.31 -13.53 19.46
C PRO A 49 18.62 -12.29 18.88
N GLU A 50 18.43 -11.27 19.70
CA GLU A 50 17.98 -9.96 19.21
C GLU A 50 19.00 -9.44 18.19
N PHE A 51 18.54 -9.07 17.00
CA PHE A 51 19.38 -8.55 15.94
C PHE A 51 18.94 -7.13 15.58
N GLU A 52 19.88 -6.19 15.66
CA GLU A 52 19.65 -4.85 15.18
C GLU A 52 19.73 -4.82 13.65
N PHE A 53 18.59 -4.58 13.01
CA PHE A 53 18.53 -4.39 11.57
C PHE A 53 18.32 -2.91 11.24
N LYS A 54 19.26 -2.33 10.49
CA LYS A 54 19.10 -0.99 9.94
C LYS A 54 18.24 -1.07 8.68
N LEU A 55 17.05 -0.46 8.74
CA LEU A 55 16.21 -0.33 7.56
C LEU A 55 16.99 0.39 6.44
N PRO A 56 16.92 -0.11 5.20
CA PRO A 56 17.58 0.54 4.08
C PRO A 56 16.98 1.93 3.87
N TYR A 57 17.83 2.89 3.49
CA TYR A 57 17.33 4.18 3.04
C TYR A 57 16.59 4.00 1.71
N LEU A 58 15.39 4.57 1.62
CA LEU A 58 14.62 4.54 0.38
C LEU A 58 15.17 5.63 -0.54
N CYS A 59 15.86 5.22 -1.60
CA CYS A 59 16.43 6.14 -2.57
C CYS A 59 15.34 7.04 -3.17
N GLU A 60 15.69 8.29 -3.44
CA GLU A 60 14.77 9.21 -4.13
C GLU A 60 14.41 8.67 -5.52
N ASN A 61 13.15 8.82 -5.92
CA ASN A 61 12.63 8.28 -7.19
C ASN A 61 12.78 6.76 -7.33
N SER A 62 12.97 6.04 -6.21
CA SER A 62 12.91 4.59 -6.24
C SER A 62 11.48 4.08 -6.26
N LEU A 63 11.33 2.86 -6.78
CA LEU A 63 10.09 2.12 -6.69
C LEU A 63 9.68 1.87 -5.23
N ASP A 64 10.64 1.58 -4.35
CA ASP A 64 10.38 1.28 -2.95
C ASP A 64 9.83 2.51 -2.20
N LEU A 65 10.40 3.69 -2.44
CA LEU A 65 9.86 4.95 -1.90
C LEU A 65 8.44 5.21 -2.39
N LEU A 66 8.17 4.99 -3.68
CA LEU A 66 6.82 5.17 -4.21
C LEU A 66 5.84 4.18 -3.60
N LYS A 67 6.22 2.89 -3.50
CA LYS A 67 5.39 1.85 -2.89
C LYS A 67 5.09 2.16 -1.44
N PHE A 68 6.07 2.64 -0.68
CA PHE A 68 5.88 3.07 0.71
C PHE A 68 4.83 4.18 0.81
N ASN A 69 4.99 5.26 0.05
CA ASN A 69 4.04 6.37 0.10
C ASN A 69 2.64 5.99 -0.39
N VAL A 70 2.54 5.12 -1.41
CA VAL A 70 1.24 4.59 -1.88
C VAL A 70 0.58 3.76 -0.78
N PHE A 71 1.36 2.92 -0.09
CA PHE A 71 0.86 2.14 1.03
C PHE A 71 0.35 3.06 2.14
N GLU A 72 1.14 4.04 2.56
CA GLU A 72 0.78 5.02 3.58
C GLU A 72 -0.52 5.77 3.23
N GLU A 73 -0.62 6.30 2.01
CA GLU A 73 -1.79 7.06 1.54
C GLU A 73 -3.08 6.22 1.58
N PHE A 74 -3.04 5.00 1.05
CA PHE A 74 -4.22 4.13 1.01
C PHE A 74 -4.55 3.54 2.38
N TRP A 75 -3.53 3.17 3.15
CA TRP A 75 -3.72 2.65 4.51
C TRP A 75 -4.37 3.70 5.43
N ASN A 76 -3.90 4.94 5.38
CA ASN A 76 -4.47 6.05 6.13
C ASN A 76 -5.92 6.37 5.71
N LYS A 77 -6.29 6.07 4.46
CA LYS A 77 -7.67 6.15 3.96
C LYS A 77 -8.54 4.94 4.33
N GLY A 78 -8.02 3.99 5.10
CA GLY A 78 -8.77 2.82 5.58
C GLY A 78 -8.80 1.63 4.62
N TYR A 79 -7.98 1.64 3.56
CA TYR A 79 -7.86 0.48 2.68
C TYR A 79 -6.91 -0.57 3.26
N TYR A 80 -7.25 -1.83 3.04
CA TYR A 80 -6.30 -2.93 3.20
C TYR A 80 -5.52 -3.09 1.90
N LEU A 81 -4.21 -3.29 1.98
CA LEU A 81 -3.37 -3.54 0.79
C LEU A 81 -2.76 -4.93 0.84
N THR A 82 -2.81 -5.63 -0.30
CA THR A 82 -2.04 -6.86 -0.52
C THR A 82 -1.16 -6.71 -1.75
N ASP A 83 -0.25 -7.67 -1.96
CA ASP A 83 0.54 -7.73 -3.18
C ASP A 83 -0.35 -7.86 -4.45
N GLY A 84 0.09 -7.21 -5.54
CA GLY A 84 -0.62 -7.12 -6.81
C GLY A 84 -0.08 -7.99 -7.95
N ILE A 85 0.89 -8.88 -7.70
CA ILE A 85 1.65 -9.58 -8.74
C ILE A 85 0.78 -10.40 -9.69
N LYS A 86 -0.33 -10.98 -9.19
CA LYS A 86 -1.30 -11.74 -10.00
C LYS A 86 -1.96 -10.90 -11.10
N PHE A 87 -1.93 -9.58 -10.97
CA PHE A 87 -2.48 -8.61 -11.92
C PHE A 87 -1.38 -7.79 -12.61
N GLY A 88 -0.11 -8.20 -12.47
CA GLY A 88 1.04 -7.44 -12.98
C GLY A 88 1.28 -6.11 -12.26
N ALA A 89 0.61 -5.89 -11.13
CA ALA A 89 0.58 -4.62 -10.42
C ALA A 89 1.36 -4.69 -9.10
N HIS A 90 1.45 -3.56 -8.40
CA HIS A 90 2.20 -3.47 -7.15
C HIS A 90 1.32 -3.72 -5.93
N PHE A 91 0.09 -3.23 -5.96
CA PHE A 91 -0.87 -3.46 -4.89
C PHE A 91 -2.26 -3.81 -5.40
N LEU A 92 -2.98 -4.53 -4.57
CA LEU A 92 -4.44 -4.58 -4.58
C LEU A 92 -4.94 -3.84 -3.34
N ALA A 93 -5.92 -2.95 -3.51
CA ALA A 93 -6.54 -2.27 -2.37
C ALA A 93 -8.00 -2.70 -2.21
N TYR A 94 -8.40 -2.90 -0.95
CA TYR A 94 -9.70 -3.44 -0.55
C TYR A 94 -10.36 -2.49 0.44
N ASP A 95 -11.66 -2.25 0.28
CA ASP A 95 -12.46 -1.48 1.24
C ASP A 95 -12.66 -2.25 2.58
N HIS A 96 -12.40 -3.55 2.57
CA HIS A 96 -12.64 -4.49 3.67
C HIS A 96 -11.54 -5.58 3.71
N ASP A 97 -11.64 -6.49 4.67
CA ASP A 97 -10.69 -7.59 4.86
C ASP A 97 -10.43 -8.39 3.54
N PRO A 98 -9.17 -8.45 3.06
CA PRO A 98 -8.80 -9.20 1.86
C PRO A 98 -9.16 -10.70 1.89
N SER A 99 -9.33 -11.31 3.06
CA SER A 99 -9.73 -12.71 3.20
C SER A 99 -11.17 -12.97 2.75
N GLY A 100 -12.05 -11.97 2.83
CA GLY A 100 -13.48 -12.11 2.51
C GLY A 100 -13.96 -11.30 1.31
N PHE A 101 -13.18 -10.32 0.85
CA PHE A 101 -13.62 -9.34 -0.14
C PHE A 101 -12.71 -9.28 -1.37
N HIS A 102 -13.31 -8.91 -2.50
CA HIS A 102 -12.54 -8.62 -3.71
C HIS A 102 -11.90 -7.25 -3.63
N SER A 103 -10.70 -7.13 -4.20
CA SER A 103 -10.05 -5.83 -4.32
C SER A 103 -10.86 -4.88 -5.21
N LYS A 104 -10.89 -3.63 -4.80
CA LYS A 104 -11.51 -2.52 -5.52
C LYS A 104 -10.56 -1.89 -6.53
N PHE A 105 -9.29 -1.77 -6.13
CA PHE A 105 -8.25 -1.16 -6.95
C PHE A 105 -7.12 -2.14 -7.27
N ILE A 106 -6.60 -2.03 -8.48
CA ILE A 106 -5.31 -2.55 -8.92
C ILE A 106 -4.39 -1.34 -9.03
N ILE A 107 -3.30 -1.27 -8.27
CA ILE A 107 -2.43 -0.08 -8.22
C ILE A 107 -1.08 -0.39 -8.85
N VAL A 108 -0.69 0.40 -9.84
CA VAL A 108 0.59 0.30 -10.57
C VAL A 108 1.43 1.52 -10.25
N CYS A 109 2.67 1.30 -9.78
CA CYS A 109 3.62 2.34 -9.43
C CYS A 109 4.63 2.56 -10.57
N CYS A 110 4.79 3.80 -11.00
CA CYS A 110 5.79 4.23 -11.97
C CYS A 110 6.67 5.34 -11.34
N PRO A 111 7.84 5.00 -10.78
CA PRO A 111 8.62 5.94 -9.97
C PRO A 111 9.46 6.94 -10.78
N ASP A 112 9.63 6.71 -12.08
CA ASP A 112 10.45 7.56 -12.95
C ASP A 112 9.75 7.87 -14.28
N LEU A 113 10.29 8.83 -15.02
CA LEU A 113 9.73 9.26 -16.31
C LEU A 113 9.71 8.13 -17.35
N LYS A 114 10.67 7.21 -17.29
CA LYS A 114 10.79 6.11 -18.25
C LYS A 114 9.67 5.10 -18.06
N SER A 115 9.43 4.67 -16.82
CA SER A 115 8.37 3.76 -16.43
C SER A 115 6.99 4.39 -16.63
N HIS A 116 6.83 5.68 -16.32
CA HIS A 116 5.60 6.41 -16.60
C HIS A 116 5.31 6.49 -18.11
N SER A 117 6.30 6.88 -18.92
CA SER A 117 6.15 6.96 -20.38
C SER A 117 5.87 5.58 -21.01
N LEU A 118 6.52 4.52 -20.53
CA LEU A 118 6.23 3.15 -20.94
C LEU A 118 4.79 2.77 -20.60
N PHE A 119 4.32 3.17 -19.41
CA PHE A 119 2.94 2.91 -19.00
C PHE A 119 1.96 3.59 -19.94
N GLU A 120 2.10 4.90 -20.18
CA GLU A 120 1.20 5.68 -21.03
C GLU A 120 1.18 5.19 -22.48
N ASN A 121 2.36 4.94 -23.06
CA ASN A 121 2.47 4.61 -24.47
C ASN A 121 2.13 3.15 -24.79
N THR A 122 2.38 2.23 -23.86
CA THR A 122 2.34 0.78 -24.15
C THR A 122 1.37 0.02 -23.25
N LEU A 123 1.35 0.32 -21.95
CA LEU A 123 0.63 -0.51 -20.98
C LEU A 123 -0.78 0.00 -20.68
N LEU A 124 -1.09 1.26 -20.98
CA LEU A 124 -2.37 1.90 -20.67
C LEU A 124 -3.55 1.08 -21.19
N GLN A 125 -3.49 0.65 -22.46
CA GLN A 125 -4.52 -0.18 -23.07
C GLN A 125 -4.61 -1.56 -22.41
N ALA A 126 -3.47 -2.21 -22.15
CA ALA A 126 -3.44 -3.51 -21.51
C ALA A 126 -4.09 -3.47 -20.11
N TYR A 127 -3.77 -2.47 -19.31
CA TYR A 127 -4.35 -2.26 -17.99
C TYR A 127 -5.82 -1.86 -18.04
N GLY A 128 -6.24 -1.06 -19.02
CA GLY A 128 -7.66 -0.79 -19.25
C GLY A 128 -8.46 -2.06 -19.54
N ARG A 129 -7.94 -2.98 -20.38
CA ARG A 129 -8.57 -4.30 -20.64
C ARG A 129 -8.59 -5.16 -19.40
N LEU A 130 -7.47 -5.23 -18.67
CA LEU A 130 -7.34 -6.00 -17.45
C LEU A 130 -8.39 -5.58 -16.43
N GLY A 131 -8.43 -4.28 -16.09
CA GLY A 131 -9.37 -3.70 -15.14
C GLY A 131 -10.82 -3.97 -15.53
N LYS A 132 -11.16 -3.77 -16.80
CA LYS A 132 -12.50 -4.08 -17.34
C LYS A 132 -12.88 -5.56 -17.17
N ASN A 133 -11.98 -6.47 -17.54
CA ASN A 133 -12.24 -7.92 -17.49
C ASN A 133 -12.43 -8.43 -16.06
N VAL A 134 -11.65 -7.93 -15.12
CA VAL A 134 -11.69 -8.36 -13.71
C VAL A 134 -12.58 -7.48 -12.84
N ARG A 135 -13.26 -6.51 -13.46
CA ARG A 135 -14.17 -5.52 -12.85
C ARG A 135 -13.53 -4.76 -11.69
N LYS A 136 -12.33 -4.22 -11.90
CA LYS A 136 -11.56 -3.44 -10.93
C LYS A 136 -11.10 -2.13 -11.53
N ASN A 137 -11.03 -1.10 -10.70
CA ASN A 137 -10.45 0.19 -11.11
C ASN A 137 -8.92 0.06 -11.10
N VAL A 138 -8.25 0.45 -12.18
CA VAL A 138 -6.79 0.46 -12.21
C VAL A 138 -6.31 1.87 -11.89
N ILE A 139 -5.40 1.99 -10.93
CA ILE A 139 -4.82 3.27 -10.50
C ILE A 139 -3.35 3.28 -10.87
N LEU A 140 -2.93 4.27 -11.65
CA LEU A 140 -1.53 4.61 -11.86
C LEU A 140 -1.09 5.57 -10.75
N ALA A 141 -0.06 5.20 -10.00
CA ALA A 141 0.63 6.07 -9.06
C ALA A 141 2.00 6.44 -9.62
N HIS A 142 2.35 7.72 -9.62
CA HIS A 142 3.67 8.18 -10.02
C HIS A 142 4.07 9.43 -9.25
N PHE A 143 5.38 9.69 -9.18
CA PHE A 143 5.86 10.96 -8.65
C PHE A 143 5.58 12.08 -9.64
N THR A 144 5.18 13.24 -9.11
CA THR A 144 5.10 14.48 -9.85
C THR A 144 5.98 15.54 -9.20
N ARG A 145 6.48 16.45 -10.01
CA ARG A 145 7.30 17.57 -9.54
C ARG A 145 6.43 18.81 -9.55
N THR A 146 6.08 19.32 -8.36
CA THR A 146 5.55 20.67 -8.23
C THR A 146 6.69 21.64 -7.93
N GLU A 147 6.47 22.93 -8.16
CA GLU A 147 7.49 23.98 -7.98
C GLU A 147 8.01 24.07 -6.54
N SER A 148 7.24 23.59 -5.55
CA SER A 148 7.53 23.73 -4.13
C SER A 148 7.65 22.40 -3.35
N SER A 149 7.20 21.27 -3.91
CA SER A 149 7.33 19.96 -3.26
C SER A 149 7.23 18.78 -4.22
N ARG A 150 7.74 17.63 -3.79
CA ARG A 150 7.51 16.35 -4.45
C ARG A 150 6.19 15.78 -3.94
N SER A 151 5.25 15.52 -4.85
CA SER A 151 3.98 14.90 -4.51
C SER A 151 3.75 13.63 -5.35
N ILE A 152 2.73 12.86 -4.98
CA ILE A 152 2.32 11.67 -5.71
C ILE A 152 0.97 11.95 -6.34
N GLU A 153 0.87 11.63 -7.62
CA GLU A 153 -0.37 11.73 -8.36
C GLU A 153 -0.94 10.32 -8.57
N PHE A 154 -2.27 10.21 -8.42
CA PHE A 154 -3.03 8.99 -8.63
C PHE A 154 -4.01 9.20 -9.79
N LYS A 155 -3.83 8.46 -10.89
CA LYS A 155 -4.69 8.53 -12.07
C LYS A 155 -5.48 7.25 -12.23
N ASN A 156 -6.80 7.37 -12.40
CA ASN A 156 -7.62 6.22 -12.77
C ASN A 156 -7.44 5.92 -14.26
N VAL A 157 -7.10 4.67 -14.57
CA VAL A 157 -6.96 4.16 -15.93
C VAL A 157 -8.31 3.62 -16.38
N GLN A 158 -8.94 4.35 -17.29
CA GLN A 158 -10.19 3.95 -17.91
C GLN A 158 -9.94 3.42 -19.33
N TRP A 159 -10.62 2.33 -19.66
CA TRP A 159 -10.71 1.89 -21.05
C TRP A 159 -11.70 2.79 -21.79
N ASN A 160 -11.21 3.79 -22.50
CA ASN A 160 -12.04 4.58 -23.41
C ASN A 160 -12.21 3.80 -24.72
N LEU A 161 -13.46 3.57 -25.12
CA LEU A 161 -13.83 2.98 -26.42
C LEU A 161 -13.84 4.01 -27.56
N ILE A 162 -13.34 5.22 -27.35
CA ILE A 162 -13.52 6.32 -28.31
C ILE A 162 -12.33 6.33 -29.26
N GLY A 163 -12.61 5.93 -30.50
CA GLY A 163 -11.64 5.93 -31.58
C GLY A 163 -12.14 5.29 -32.87
N ILE A 164 -13.41 5.49 -33.26
CA ILE A 164 -13.85 5.55 -34.66
C ILE A 164 -15.06 6.50 -34.68
N ASP A 165 -14.83 7.75 -35.09
CA ASP A 165 -15.78 8.56 -35.87
C ASP A 165 -14.98 9.14 -37.05
#